data_AF-A0A0F2CBA7-F1
#
_entry.id   AF-A0A0F2CBA7-F1
#
_cell.length_a   1.000
_cell.length_b   1.000
_cell.length_c   1.000
_cell.angle_alpha   90.00
_cell.angle_beta   90.00
_cell.angle_gamma   90.00
#
_symmetry.space_group_name_H-M   'P 1'
#
loop_
_entity.id
_entity.type
_entity.pdbx_description
1 polymer ?
#
loop_
_entity_poly.entity_id
_entity_poly.type
_entity_poly.pdbx_seq_one_letter_code
_entity_poly.pdbx_strand_id
1 'polypeptide(L)'
;MSALDDRVAESTPSSSLDDREAAVAILAPSLDTPLSWPRTVWNGRAPRHVTAAPASTRRLPTWPQAIAGLLAAAALGLIAGAAVAFVRTLLSFPFMQDFLAAFPGEYEPAIAVEPGFAPWLNWAHFFNMFLIVLIIRSGLRVRTEKRPTVFWTPRGKAKGKISLTLWFHQALDLLWIINGVIFVVLIFVTGHWVRIVPTSWEVFPNALSAALQYVSFDWPHENGWNNYNSLQQLAYFATVFIAAPLAVVTGFRMSGLWPKRAERLSQAYPVEWARALHFPIMLYFVAFIIAHVALVMLTGFLRNLNHMYASQDAVTWTGFWVFVASMVVLAIGWFAARPLVLAPIAKVFGTVSGR
;
A
#
# COMPACT_ATOMS: atom_id res chain seq x y z
N MET A 1 -56.82 46.94 -0.04
CA MET A 1 -57.66 47.50 -1.13
C MET A 1 -56.85 48.61 -1.79
N SER A 2 -56.81 48.66 -3.13
CA SER A 2 -55.90 49.43 -4.01
C SER A 2 -54.52 48.74 -4.21
N ALA A 3 -54.08 48.17 -5.36
CA ALA A 3 -54.19 48.46 -6.81
C ALA A 3 -53.59 49.82 -7.17
N LEU A 4 -52.81 50.06 -8.22
CA LEU A 4 -52.00 49.34 -9.24
C LEU A 4 -51.32 50.48 -10.02
N ASP A 5 -50.20 50.20 -10.71
CA ASP A 5 -49.61 50.98 -11.84
C ASP A 5 -49.04 52.39 -11.57
N ASP A 6 -48.14 52.94 -12.37
CA ASP A 6 -47.00 52.50 -13.19
C ASP A 6 -46.32 53.82 -13.63
N ARG A 7 -44.97 53.86 -13.68
CA ARG A 7 -44.05 54.72 -14.48
C ARG A 7 -44.26 56.25 -14.59
N VAL A 8 -43.16 57.02 -14.50
CA VAL A 8 -42.52 57.77 -15.62
C VAL A 8 -41.13 58.30 -15.21
N ALA A 9 -40.25 58.26 -16.21
CA ALA A 9 -38.85 58.64 -16.37
C ALA A 9 -38.34 59.97 -15.76
N GLU A 10 -37.04 59.99 -15.41
CA GLU A 10 -36.12 61.06 -15.83
C GLU A 10 -34.66 60.57 -15.82
N SER A 11 -33.86 61.00 -16.81
CA SER A 11 -32.49 60.53 -17.07
C SER A 11 -31.46 61.67 -17.11
N THR A 12 -30.46 61.60 -16.20
CA THR A 12 -29.04 62.06 -16.27
C THR A 12 -28.70 63.56 -16.47
N PRO A 13 -27.51 64.09 -16.03
CA PRO A 13 -26.19 63.42 -16.04
C PRO A 13 -25.22 63.59 -14.83
N SER A 14 -24.33 62.59 -14.73
CA SER A 14 -22.92 62.59 -14.30
C SER A 14 -22.45 63.38 -13.06
N SER A 15 -22.03 62.66 -12.02
CA SER A 15 -20.76 62.90 -11.34
C SER A 15 -20.28 61.64 -10.62
N SER A 16 -19.28 61.00 -11.22
CA SER A 16 -18.38 60.06 -10.55
C SER A 16 -17.50 60.83 -9.57
N LEU A 17 -17.31 60.35 -8.35
CA LEU A 17 -16.08 60.47 -7.57
C LEU A 17 -16.22 59.59 -6.31
N ASP A 18 -15.63 58.41 -6.40
CA ASP A 18 -15.31 57.52 -5.29
C ASP A 18 -14.45 58.28 -4.27
N ASP A 19 -15.08 58.61 -3.16
CA ASP A 19 -14.40 59.07 -1.96
C ASP A 19 -13.97 57.85 -1.14
N ARG A 20 -12.68 57.83 -0.77
CA ARG A 20 -12.04 57.03 0.30
C ARG A 20 -11.31 55.75 -0.10
N GLU A 21 -10.29 55.90 -0.93
CA GLU A 21 -9.08 55.07 -0.80
C GLU A 21 -7.97 55.94 -0.19
N ALA A 22 -7.76 55.77 1.12
CA ALA A 22 -6.74 56.47 1.88
C ALA A 22 -5.34 56.01 1.42
N ALA A 23 -4.67 56.88 0.67
CA ALA A 23 -3.30 56.74 0.26
C ALA A 23 -2.34 56.78 1.47
N VAL A 24 -1.77 55.62 1.84
CA VAL A 24 -0.48 55.56 2.54
C VAL A 24 0.57 55.16 1.50
N ALA A 25 0.99 56.14 0.71
CA ALA A 25 2.14 55.99 -0.17
C ALA A 25 3.41 55.99 0.68
N ILE A 26 3.91 54.80 1.03
CA ILE A 26 5.28 54.65 1.51
C ILE A 26 6.18 54.91 0.29
N LEU A 27 6.80 56.09 0.26
CA LEU A 27 7.79 56.48 -0.74
C LEU A 27 8.94 55.46 -0.74
N ALA A 28 8.99 54.60 -1.76
CA ALA A 28 10.19 53.82 -2.05
C ALA A 28 11.30 54.80 -2.49
N PRO A 29 12.50 54.78 -1.88
CA PRO A 29 13.57 55.68 -2.28
C PRO A 29 14.00 55.38 -3.72
N SER A 30 14.20 56.43 -4.51
CA SER A 30 14.66 56.31 -5.90
C SER A 30 16.05 55.65 -5.95
N LEU A 31 16.21 54.67 -6.83
CA LEU A 31 17.45 53.90 -6.99
C LEU A 31 18.59 54.70 -7.64
N ASP A 32 18.33 55.93 -8.06
CA ASP A 32 19.27 56.81 -8.74
C ASP A 32 20.01 57.79 -7.80
N THR A 33 19.74 57.74 -6.49
CA THR A 33 20.44 58.58 -5.51
C THR A 33 21.71 57.88 -5.01
N PRO A 34 22.92 58.41 -5.26
CA PRO A 34 24.16 57.82 -4.74
C PRO A 34 24.22 57.92 -3.22
N LEU A 35 24.59 56.81 -2.56
CA LEU A 35 24.72 56.74 -1.10
C LEU A 35 25.81 57.71 -0.61
N SER A 36 25.50 58.46 0.46
CA SER A 36 26.39 59.49 1.03
C SER A 36 27.55 58.95 1.89
N TRP A 37 27.66 57.63 2.05
CA TRP A 37 28.72 56.98 2.82
C TRP A 37 29.47 55.97 1.95
N PRO A 38 30.80 55.84 2.11
CA PRO A 38 31.57 54.83 1.41
C PRO A 38 31.08 53.45 1.83
N ARG A 39 30.64 52.63 0.88
CA ARG A 39 30.36 51.21 1.13
C ARG A 39 31.63 50.56 1.68
N THR A 40 31.66 50.26 2.97
CA THR A 40 32.64 49.34 3.54
C THR A 40 32.28 47.94 3.05
N VAL A 41 32.73 47.60 1.84
CA VAL A 41 32.73 46.22 1.37
C VAL A 41 33.76 45.49 2.22
N TRP A 42 33.29 44.79 3.26
CA TRP A 42 34.10 43.78 3.90
C TRP A 42 34.42 42.73 2.84
N ASN A 43 35.66 42.72 2.33
CA ASN A 43 36.18 41.68 1.45
C ASN A 43 36.45 40.38 2.25
N GLY A 44 35.50 39.96 3.07
CA GLY A 44 35.53 38.68 3.72
C GLY A 44 35.17 37.60 2.72
N ARG A 45 36.17 36.86 2.24
CA ARG A 45 35.94 35.48 1.79
C ARG A 45 35.56 34.66 3.03
N ALA A 46 34.30 34.74 3.47
CA ALA A 46 33.75 33.67 4.27
C ALA A 46 33.76 32.42 3.38
N PRO A 47 34.45 31.32 3.75
CA PRO A 47 34.35 30.09 3.00
C PRO A 47 32.95 29.51 3.28
N ARG A 48 31.94 30.01 2.57
CA ARG A 48 30.69 29.29 2.39
C ARG A 48 31.00 28.13 1.46
N HIS A 49 31.59 27.07 2.00
CA HIS A 49 31.45 25.74 1.41
C HIS A 49 30.00 25.32 1.58
N VAL A 50 29.12 25.89 0.76
CA VAL A 50 27.91 25.17 0.38
C VAL A 50 28.43 24.00 -0.43
N THR A 51 28.62 22.84 0.21
CA THR A 51 28.79 21.59 -0.52
C THR A 51 27.62 21.49 -1.48
N ALA A 52 27.89 21.71 -2.77
CA ALA A 52 26.91 21.51 -3.82
C ALA A 52 26.29 20.13 -3.58
N ALA A 53 24.95 20.06 -3.55
CA ALA A 53 24.28 18.78 -3.46
C ALA A 53 24.87 17.88 -4.56
N PRO A 54 25.28 16.64 -4.25
CA PRO A 54 25.86 15.76 -5.25
C PRO A 54 24.89 15.70 -6.43
N ALA A 55 25.37 16.07 -7.62
CA ALA A 55 24.57 16.03 -8.84
C ALA A 55 23.94 14.64 -8.94
N SER A 56 22.62 14.59 -9.19
CA SER A 56 21.91 13.31 -9.27
C SER A 56 22.60 12.44 -10.31
N THR A 57 23.18 11.31 -9.89
CA THR A 57 23.86 10.36 -10.79
C THR A 57 22.88 9.50 -11.60
N ARG A 58 21.58 9.75 -11.48
CA ARG A 58 20.58 9.17 -12.38
C ARG A 58 20.78 9.76 -13.77
N ARG A 59 21.53 9.05 -14.60
CA ARG A 59 21.56 9.29 -16.04
C ARG A 59 20.13 9.12 -16.56
N LEU A 60 19.61 10.16 -17.22
CA LEU A 60 18.39 10.03 -18.02
C LEU A 60 18.66 8.97 -19.10
N PRO A 61 17.66 8.15 -19.45
CA PRO A 61 17.82 7.16 -20.51
C PRO A 61 18.22 7.88 -21.80
N THR A 62 19.16 7.31 -22.54
CA THR A 62 19.50 7.83 -23.87
C THR A 62 18.30 7.66 -24.81
N TRP A 63 18.18 8.48 -25.86
CA TRP A 63 17.06 8.38 -26.81
C TRP A 63 16.85 6.95 -27.37
N PRO A 64 17.89 6.11 -27.65
CA PRO A 64 17.68 4.73 -28.05
C PRO A 64 17.16 3.84 -26.92
N GLN A 65 17.57 4.10 -25.67
CA GLN A 65 17.04 3.39 -24.49
C GLN A 65 15.57 3.75 -24.24
N ALA A 66 15.20 5.00 -24.47
CA ALA A 66 13.81 5.44 -24.41
C ALA A 66 12.96 4.75 -25.50
N ILE A 67 13.45 4.72 -26.75
CA ILE A 67 12.77 4.00 -27.84
C ILE A 67 12.71 2.49 -27.56
N ALA A 68 13.79 1.86 -27.11
CA ALA A 68 13.80 0.45 -26.74
C ALA A 68 12.81 0.15 -25.61
N GLY A 69 12.70 1.04 -24.62
CA GLY A 69 11.70 0.96 -23.56
C GLY A 69 10.26 1.05 -24.09
N LEU A 70 9.99 1.98 -25.02
CA LEU A 70 8.69 2.10 -25.67
C LEU A 70 8.35 0.88 -26.53
N LEU A 71 9.31 0.35 -27.29
CA LEU A 71 9.12 -0.87 -28.08
C LEU A 71 8.88 -2.09 -27.20
N ALA A 72 9.59 -2.21 -26.06
CA ALA A 72 9.34 -3.27 -25.09
C ALA A 72 7.94 -3.16 -24.48
N ALA A 73 7.51 -1.95 -24.13
CA ALA A 73 6.15 -1.70 -23.63
C ALA A 73 5.09 -2.03 -24.70
N ALA A 74 5.33 -1.64 -25.96
CA ALA A 74 4.44 -1.97 -27.07
C ALA A 74 4.38 -3.48 -27.33
N ALA A 75 5.51 -4.19 -27.29
CA ALA A 75 5.55 -5.64 -27.41
C ALA A 75 4.80 -6.33 -26.27
N LEU A 76 4.95 -5.87 -25.03
CA LEU A 76 4.16 -6.36 -23.90
C LEU A 76 2.66 -6.09 -24.09
N GLY A 77 2.29 -4.91 -24.60
CA GLY A 77 0.91 -4.58 -24.94
C GLY A 77 0.34 -5.50 -26.02
N LEU A 78 1.12 -5.81 -27.07
CA LEU A 78 0.72 -6.75 -28.12
C LEU A 78 0.56 -8.17 -27.57
N ILE A 79 1.47 -8.64 -26.71
CA ILE A 79 1.36 -9.95 -26.06
C ILE A 79 0.10 -10.01 -25.19
N ALA A 80 -0.17 -8.97 -24.41
CA ALA A 80 -1.38 -8.88 -23.59
C ALA A 80 -2.64 -8.90 -24.48
N GLY A 81 -2.68 -8.10 -25.55
CA GLY A 81 -3.78 -8.07 -26.49
C GLY A 81 -4.00 -9.43 -27.20
N ALA A 82 -2.92 -10.10 -27.59
CA ALA A 82 -2.97 -11.44 -28.17
C ALA A 82 -3.51 -12.48 -27.18
N ALA A 83 -3.10 -12.40 -25.91
CA ALA A 83 -3.62 -13.28 -24.86
C ALA A 83 -5.12 -13.05 -24.64
N VAL A 84 -5.58 -11.80 -24.60
CA VAL A 84 -7.01 -11.46 -24.48
C VAL A 84 -7.79 -12.01 -25.67
N ALA A 85 -7.32 -11.77 -26.90
CA ALA A 85 -7.97 -12.24 -28.12
C ALA A 85 -8.02 -13.78 -28.17
N PHE A 86 -6.93 -14.44 -27.80
CA PHE A 86 -6.86 -15.89 -27.69
C PHE A 86 -7.89 -16.43 -26.68
N VAL A 87 -7.91 -15.88 -25.47
CA VAL A 87 -8.85 -16.33 -24.43
C VAL A 87 -10.30 -16.05 -24.84
N ARG A 88 -10.61 -14.89 -25.42
CA ARG A 88 -11.97 -14.60 -25.94
C ARG A 88 -12.39 -15.58 -27.03
N THR A 89 -11.47 -15.95 -27.93
CA THR A 89 -11.73 -16.95 -28.97
C THR A 89 -11.90 -18.34 -28.37
N LEU A 90 -11.09 -18.70 -27.36
CA LEU A 90 -11.24 -19.94 -26.63
C LEU A 90 -12.61 -20.02 -25.94
N LEU A 91 -13.02 -18.94 -25.27
CA LEU A 91 -14.29 -18.87 -24.58
C LEU A 91 -15.49 -18.91 -25.53
N SER A 92 -15.35 -18.52 -26.81
CA SER A 92 -16.48 -18.58 -27.76
C SER A 92 -16.83 -19.98 -28.26
N PHE A 93 -16.00 -21.00 -28.00
CA PHE A 93 -16.32 -22.37 -28.39
C PHE A 93 -17.44 -22.97 -27.52
N PRO A 94 -18.34 -23.81 -28.10
CA PRO A 94 -19.46 -24.39 -27.36
C PRO A 94 -19.05 -25.15 -26.08
N PHE A 95 -17.98 -25.96 -26.15
CA PHE A 95 -17.52 -26.72 -24.98
C PHE A 95 -17.03 -25.82 -23.84
N MET A 96 -16.50 -24.63 -24.14
CA MET A 96 -16.11 -23.67 -23.12
C MET A 96 -17.32 -22.95 -22.54
N GLN A 97 -18.35 -22.70 -23.35
CA GLN A 97 -19.62 -22.18 -22.85
C GLN A 97 -20.29 -23.19 -21.90
N ASP A 98 -20.30 -24.47 -22.24
CA ASP A 98 -20.77 -25.55 -21.37
C ASP A 98 -19.94 -25.63 -20.08
N PHE A 99 -18.61 -25.48 -20.18
CA PHE A 99 -17.72 -25.44 -19.02
C PHE A 99 -18.03 -24.25 -18.09
N LEU A 100 -18.21 -23.04 -18.64
CA LEU A 100 -18.58 -21.86 -17.86
C LEU A 100 -19.98 -21.97 -17.25
N ALA A 101 -20.91 -22.65 -17.92
CA ALA A 101 -22.24 -22.91 -17.38
C ALA A 101 -22.19 -23.91 -16.21
N ALA A 102 -21.32 -24.92 -16.29
CA ALA A 102 -21.10 -25.87 -15.19
C ALA A 102 -20.28 -25.27 -14.04
N PHE A 103 -19.35 -24.35 -14.34
CA PHE A 103 -18.43 -23.72 -13.40
C PHE A 103 -18.42 -22.20 -13.63
N PRO A 104 -19.38 -21.46 -13.06
CA PRO A 104 -19.56 -20.03 -13.34
C PRO A 104 -18.45 -19.14 -12.75
N GLY A 105 -17.59 -19.66 -11.86
CA GLY A 105 -16.50 -18.94 -11.21
C GLY A 105 -16.56 -18.99 -9.68
N GLU A 106 -17.69 -19.41 -9.12
CA GLU A 106 -17.94 -19.57 -7.69
C GLU A 106 -18.78 -20.82 -7.42
N TYR A 107 -18.83 -21.24 -6.15
CA TYR A 107 -19.67 -22.33 -5.69
C TYR A 107 -20.22 -21.97 -4.31
N GLU A 108 -21.40 -22.50 -3.99
CA GLU A 108 -21.98 -22.35 -2.66
C GLU A 108 -21.22 -23.23 -1.67
N PRO A 109 -20.66 -22.67 -0.58
CA PRO A 109 -19.99 -23.48 0.43
C PRO A 109 -20.97 -24.49 1.05
N ALA A 110 -20.49 -25.70 1.32
CA ALA A 110 -21.28 -26.73 2.00
C ALA A 110 -21.68 -26.34 3.43
N ILE A 111 -21.04 -25.31 3.99
CA ILE A 111 -21.29 -24.78 5.32
C ILE A 111 -21.93 -23.40 5.15
N ALA A 112 -23.16 -23.24 5.64
CA ALA A 112 -23.84 -21.95 5.62
C ALA A 112 -23.07 -20.91 6.45
N VAL A 113 -22.81 -19.75 5.86
CA VAL A 113 -22.18 -18.61 6.52
C VAL A 113 -23.10 -17.42 6.36
N GLU A 114 -23.35 -16.70 7.46
CA GLU A 114 -24.09 -15.46 7.42
C GLU A 114 -23.42 -14.46 6.46
N PRO A 115 -24.17 -13.85 5.52
CA PRO A 115 -23.67 -12.80 4.66
C PRO A 115 -23.07 -11.61 5.44
N GLY A 116 -22.10 -10.96 4.82
CA GLY A 116 -21.48 -9.75 5.34
C GLY A 116 -20.19 -9.93 6.11
N PHE A 117 -19.61 -8.81 6.51
CA PHE A 117 -18.30 -8.74 7.14
C PHE A 117 -18.46 -8.24 8.56
N ALA A 118 -17.89 -8.94 9.54
CA ALA A 118 -17.89 -8.44 10.91
C ALA A 118 -16.93 -7.23 11.03
N PRO A 119 -17.25 -6.18 11.82
CA PRO A 119 -16.40 -4.99 11.93
C PRO A 119 -14.95 -5.25 12.34
N TRP A 120 -14.69 -6.30 13.12
CA TRP A 120 -13.33 -6.71 13.49
C TRP A 120 -12.52 -7.20 12.28
N LEU A 121 -13.17 -7.77 11.26
CA LEU A 121 -12.56 -8.24 10.02
C LEU A 121 -12.10 -7.04 9.18
N ASN A 122 -12.94 -6.01 9.08
CA ASN A 122 -12.62 -4.72 8.46
C ASN A 122 -11.42 -4.04 9.16
N TRP A 123 -11.42 -4.01 10.49
CA TRP A 123 -10.31 -3.49 11.28
C TRP A 123 -9.02 -4.30 11.05
N ALA A 124 -9.10 -5.63 11.11
CA ALA A 124 -7.95 -6.51 10.90
C ALA A 124 -7.38 -6.34 9.49
N HIS A 125 -8.23 -6.15 8.48
CA HIS A 125 -7.82 -5.85 7.11
C HIS A 125 -7.03 -4.54 7.03
N PHE A 126 -7.56 -3.43 7.57
CA PHE A 126 -6.85 -2.15 7.62
C PHE A 126 -5.52 -2.27 8.38
N PHE A 127 -5.54 -2.87 9.57
CA PHE A 127 -4.35 -2.96 10.42
C PHE A 127 -3.28 -3.86 9.79
N ASN A 128 -3.68 -4.93 9.10
CA ASN A 128 -2.77 -5.77 8.32
C ASN A 128 -2.11 -4.98 7.18
N MET A 129 -2.89 -4.18 6.43
CA MET A 129 -2.36 -3.28 5.41
C MET A 129 -1.38 -2.27 6.00
N PHE A 130 -1.71 -1.68 7.16
CA PHE A 130 -0.83 -0.75 7.87
C PHE A 130 0.52 -1.39 8.20
N LEU A 131 0.51 -2.59 8.77
CA LEU A 131 1.73 -3.32 9.15
C LEU A 131 2.52 -3.77 7.93
N ILE A 132 1.89 -4.42 6.95
CA ILE A 132 2.61 -5.02 5.81
C ILE A 132 3.35 -3.98 4.98
N VAL A 133 2.78 -2.78 4.81
CA VAL A 133 3.43 -1.67 4.10
C VAL A 133 4.70 -1.21 4.84
N LEU A 134 4.65 -1.11 6.16
CA LEU A 134 5.82 -0.75 6.98
C LEU A 134 6.84 -1.89 7.05
N ILE A 135 6.41 -3.15 7.07
CA ILE A 135 7.26 -4.35 7.03
C ILE A 135 8.02 -4.42 5.72
N ILE A 136 7.35 -4.30 4.58
CA ILE A 136 7.98 -4.30 3.24
C ILE A 136 9.04 -3.19 3.18
N ARG A 137 8.69 -1.96 3.59
CA ARG A 137 9.62 -0.83 3.58
C ARG A 137 10.83 -1.06 4.49
N SER A 138 10.60 -1.50 5.73
CA SER A 138 11.68 -1.74 6.69
C SER A 138 12.56 -2.90 6.25
N GLY A 139 12.01 -3.96 5.67
CA GLY A 139 12.74 -5.10 5.11
C GLY A 139 13.63 -4.71 3.92
N LEU A 140 13.12 -3.89 3.00
CA LEU A 140 13.92 -3.32 1.92
C LEU A 140 15.07 -2.46 2.46
N ARG A 141 14.84 -1.71 3.53
CA ARG A 141 15.88 -0.91 4.20
C ARG A 141 16.92 -1.81 4.87
N VAL A 142 16.52 -2.85 5.60
CA VAL A 142 17.45 -3.85 6.19
C VAL A 142 18.34 -4.45 5.10
N ARG A 143 17.77 -4.78 3.94
CA ARG A 143 18.51 -5.38 2.81
C ARG A 143 19.51 -4.43 2.15
N THR A 144 19.23 -3.12 2.15
CA THR A 144 20.04 -2.12 1.44
C THR A 144 20.98 -1.32 2.34
N GLU A 145 20.74 -1.31 3.65
CA GLU A 145 21.52 -0.58 4.66
C GLU A 145 22.87 -1.27 4.94
N LYS A 146 23.94 -0.77 4.29
CA LYS A 146 25.30 -1.31 4.48
C LYS A 146 26.00 -0.80 5.75
N ARG A 147 25.66 0.41 6.21
CA ARG A 147 26.32 1.10 7.33
C ARG A 147 25.28 1.78 8.23
N PRO A 148 24.66 1.04 9.17
CA PRO A 148 23.73 1.63 10.13
C PRO A 148 24.41 2.68 10.99
N THR A 149 23.73 3.80 11.25
CA THR A 149 24.20 4.90 12.10
C THR A 149 23.60 4.87 13.51
N VAL A 150 22.51 4.14 13.70
CA VAL A 150 21.81 4.01 14.98
C VAL A 150 21.60 2.54 15.29
N PHE A 151 21.93 2.16 16.51
CA PHE A 151 21.86 0.79 16.99
C PHE A 151 20.96 0.69 18.21
N TRP A 152 20.36 -0.48 18.39
CA TRP A 152 19.60 -0.86 19.56
C TRP A 152 20.21 -2.09 20.22
N THR A 153 20.22 -2.12 21.55
CA THR A 153 20.71 -3.25 22.34
C THR A 153 19.65 -3.67 23.37
N PRO A 154 19.30 -4.96 23.48
CA PRO A 154 18.29 -5.43 24.44
C PRO A 154 18.74 -5.24 25.90
N ARG A 155 17.77 -5.00 26.80
CA ARG A 155 18.02 -4.98 28.24
C ARG A 155 18.61 -6.31 28.72
N GLY A 156 19.69 -6.25 29.51
CA GLY A 156 20.34 -7.42 30.09
C GLY A 156 21.13 -8.30 29.11
N LYS A 157 21.18 -7.97 27.80
CA LYS A 157 21.94 -8.73 26.78
C LYS A 157 22.81 -7.81 25.93
N ALA A 158 23.91 -7.34 26.51
CA ALA A 158 24.86 -6.41 25.86
C ALA A 158 25.41 -6.90 24.50
N LYS A 159 25.47 -8.23 24.28
CA LYS A 159 25.95 -8.83 23.03
C LYS A 159 24.88 -8.92 21.91
N GLY A 160 23.66 -8.43 22.14
CA GLY A 160 22.53 -8.48 21.20
C GLY A 160 22.35 -7.24 20.33
N LYS A 161 23.41 -6.47 20.08
CA LYS A 161 23.34 -5.19 19.36
C LYS A 161 22.92 -5.40 17.89
N ILE A 162 21.85 -4.71 17.47
CA ILE A 162 21.31 -4.72 16.10
C ILE A 162 21.09 -3.28 15.61
N SER A 163 20.90 -3.09 14.29
CA SER A 163 20.53 -1.76 13.78
C SER A 163 19.12 -1.38 14.25
N LEU A 164 18.86 -0.09 14.41
CA LEU A 164 17.52 0.41 14.73
C LEU A 164 16.49 0.00 13.66
N THR A 165 16.90 -0.05 12.39
CA THR A 165 16.07 -0.54 11.28
C THR A 165 15.67 -2.00 11.48
N LEU A 166 16.61 -2.87 11.85
CA LEU A 166 16.33 -4.28 12.07
C LEU A 166 15.43 -4.49 13.29
N TRP A 167 15.67 -3.74 14.36
CA TRP A 167 14.78 -3.73 15.53
C TRP A 167 13.35 -3.35 15.15
N PHE A 168 13.19 -2.29 14.36
CA PHE A 168 11.87 -1.82 13.94
C PHE A 168 11.15 -2.85 13.06
N HIS A 169 11.86 -3.48 12.12
CA HIS A 169 11.29 -4.56 11.30
C HIS A 169 10.80 -5.72 12.17
N GLN A 170 11.63 -6.21 13.09
CA GLN A 170 11.27 -7.29 14.01
C GLN A 170 10.10 -6.93 14.95
N ALA A 171 10.00 -5.66 15.37
CA ALA A 171 8.89 -5.18 16.17
C ALA A 171 7.57 -5.20 15.39
N LEU A 172 7.60 -4.78 14.12
CA LEU A 172 6.44 -4.85 13.23
C LEU A 172 6.06 -6.31 12.93
N ASP A 173 7.04 -7.18 12.67
CA ASP A 173 6.82 -8.60 12.42
C ASP A 173 6.12 -9.26 13.62
N LEU A 174 6.53 -8.93 14.84
CA LEU A 174 5.88 -9.44 16.05
C LEU A 174 4.43 -8.97 16.16
N LEU A 175 4.15 -7.69 15.92
CA LEU A 175 2.78 -7.15 15.90
C LEU A 175 1.93 -7.83 14.81
N TRP A 176 2.53 -8.08 13.65
CA TRP A 176 1.87 -8.72 12.52
C TRP A 176 1.56 -10.20 12.79
N ILE A 177 2.47 -10.92 13.43
CA ILE A 177 2.25 -12.30 13.89
C ILE A 177 1.12 -12.35 14.92
N ILE A 178 1.14 -11.46 15.92
CA ILE A 178 0.08 -11.40 16.94
C ILE A 178 -1.28 -11.11 16.29
N ASN A 179 -1.34 -10.10 15.41
CA ASN A 179 -2.54 -9.79 14.64
C ASN A 179 -3.02 -10.99 13.80
N GLY A 180 -2.09 -11.68 13.12
CA GLY A 180 -2.39 -12.85 12.31
C GLY A 180 -2.93 -14.02 13.13
N VAL A 181 -2.36 -14.29 14.31
CA VAL A 181 -2.86 -15.33 15.22
C VAL A 181 -4.26 -14.99 15.71
N ILE A 182 -4.49 -13.74 16.15
CA ILE A 182 -5.82 -13.28 16.56
C ILE A 182 -6.82 -13.43 15.40
N PHE A 183 -6.44 -12.97 14.21
CA PHE A 183 -7.25 -13.10 13.01
C PHE A 183 -7.62 -14.55 12.71
N VAL A 184 -6.64 -15.46 12.69
CA VAL A 184 -6.85 -16.89 12.43
C VAL A 184 -7.80 -17.48 13.49
N VAL A 185 -7.57 -17.21 14.77
CA VAL A 185 -8.47 -17.70 15.84
C VAL A 185 -9.89 -17.17 15.63
N LEU A 186 -10.05 -15.87 15.36
CA LEU A 186 -11.36 -15.26 15.18
C LEU A 186 -12.09 -15.82 13.97
N ILE A 187 -11.46 -15.97 12.79
CA ILE A 187 -12.13 -16.55 11.61
C ILE A 187 -12.61 -17.98 11.87
N PHE A 188 -11.89 -18.77 12.65
CA PHE A 188 -12.30 -20.14 12.98
C PHE A 188 -13.44 -20.15 14.00
N VAL A 189 -13.35 -19.35 15.06
CA VAL A 189 -14.39 -19.27 16.11
C VAL A 189 -15.69 -18.68 15.59
N THR A 190 -15.63 -17.72 14.67
CA THR A 190 -16.82 -17.04 14.12
C THR A 190 -17.36 -17.68 12.84
N GLY A 191 -16.71 -18.73 12.32
CA GLY A 191 -17.12 -19.40 11.08
C GLY A 191 -16.71 -18.70 9.78
N HIS A 192 -16.12 -17.50 9.84
CA HIS A 192 -15.67 -16.76 8.65
C HIS A 192 -14.55 -17.46 7.85
N TRP A 193 -13.89 -18.48 8.41
CA TRP A 193 -12.85 -19.26 7.73
C TRP A 193 -13.34 -19.91 6.43
N VAL A 194 -14.62 -20.29 6.35
CA VAL A 194 -15.26 -20.96 5.20
C VAL A 194 -15.16 -20.11 3.91
N ARG A 195 -15.06 -18.77 4.05
CA ARG A 195 -14.93 -17.88 2.88
C ARG A 195 -13.56 -17.92 2.23
N ILE A 196 -12.51 -18.26 2.99
CA ILE A 196 -11.12 -18.21 2.50
C ILE A 196 -10.45 -19.58 2.48
N VAL A 197 -11.11 -20.63 2.95
CA VAL A 197 -10.64 -22.02 2.88
C VAL A 197 -11.58 -22.79 1.95
N PRO A 198 -11.06 -23.40 0.87
CA PRO A 198 -11.90 -24.20 -0.01
C PRO A 198 -12.59 -25.34 0.75
N THR A 199 -13.91 -25.47 0.54
CA THR A 199 -14.72 -26.54 1.15
C THR A 199 -15.18 -27.59 0.13
N SER A 200 -14.94 -27.36 -1.16
CA SER A 200 -15.21 -28.28 -2.25
C SER A 200 -14.07 -28.29 -3.27
N TRP A 201 -13.92 -29.42 -3.98
CA TRP A 201 -13.01 -29.54 -5.11
C TRP A 201 -13.45 -28.74 -6.34
N GLU A 202 -14.71 -28.29 -6.36
CA GLU A 202 -15.23 -27.37 -7.38
C GLU A 202 -14.49 -26.03 -7.44
N VAL A 203 -13.73 -25.68 -6.39
CA VAL A 203 -12.88 -24.49 -6.37
C VAL A 203 -11.91 -24.44 -7.55
N PHE A 204 -11.36 -25.58 -7.99
CA PHE A 204 -10.33 -25.60 -9.04
C PHE A 204 -10.89 -25.30 -10.44
N PRO A 205 -11.93 -26.00 -10.92
CA PRO A 205 -12.53 -25.64 -12.21
C PRO A 205 -13.15 -24.24 -12.20
N ASN A 206 -13.81 -23.83 -11.11
CA ASN A 206 -14.32 -22.46 -10.98
C ASN A 206 -13.21 -21.40 -10.96
N ALA A 207 -12.07 -21.67 -10.33
CA ALA A 207 -10.93 -20.74 -10.36
C ALA A 207 -10.36 -20.61 -11.77
N LEU A 208 -10.36 -21.69 -12.56
CA LEU A 208 -9.98 -21.62 -13.97
C LEU A 208 -10.97 -20.75 -14.77
N SER A 209 -12.27 -20.92 -14.58
CA SER A 209 -13.30 -20.06 -15.19
C SER A 209 -13.07 -18.59 -14.86
N ALA A 210 -12.94 -18.26 -13.57
CA ALA A 210 -12.69 -16.90 -13.11
C ALA A 210 -11.38 -16.33 -13.67
N ALA A 211 -10.30 -17.12 -13.73
CA ALA A 211 -9.04 -16.69 -14.33
C ALA A 211 -9.17 -16.37 -15.83
N LEU A 212 -9.89 -17.21 -16.59
CA LEU A 212 -10.12 -16.97 -18.02
C LEU A 212 -10.99 -15.72 -18.24
N GLN A 213 -12.02 -15.52 -17.42
CA GLN A 213 -12.87 -14.33 -17.41
C GLN A 213 -12.08 -13.06 -17.08
N TYR A 214 -11.20 -13.10 -16.08
CA TYR A 214 -10.30 -11.99 -15.77
C TYR A 214 -9.36 -11.64 -16.94
N VAL A 215 -8.78 -12.65 -17.61
CA VAL A 215 -7.91 -12.42 -18.78
C VAL A 215 -8.71 -11.90 -19.98
N SER A 216 -9.97 -12.32 -20.15
CA SER A 216 -10.81 -11.87 -21.27
C SER A 216 -11.40 -10.47 -21.07
N PHE A 217 -11.19 -9.83 -19.90
CA PHE A 217 -11.88 -8.61 -19.48
C PHE A 217 -13.41 -8.76 -19.44
N ASP A 218 -13.92 -9.99 -19.33
CA ASP A 218 -15.31 -10.30 -19.08
C ASP A 218 -15.44 -10.70 -17.61
N TRP A 219 -15.43 -9.69 -16.73
CA TRP A 219 -15.21 -9.86 -15.30
C TRP A 219 -16.31 -10.72 -14.65
N PRO A 220 -15.95 -11.70 -13.79
CA PRO A 220 -16.93 -12.50 -13.06
C PRO A 220 -17.86 -11.60 -12.25
N HIS A 221 -19.09 -12.07 -12.03
CA HIS A 221 -19.95 -11.43 -11.04
C HIS A 221 -19.31 -11.56 -9.65
N GLU A 222 -19.08 -10.44 -8.97
CA GLU A 222 -18.46 -10.43 -7.65
C GLU A 222 -19.54 -10.44 -6.56
N ASN A 223 -19.68 -11.57 -5.87
CA ASN A 223 -20.62 -11.76 -4.76
C ASN A 223 -19.93 -11.69 -3.37
N GLY A 224 -18.87 -10.88 -3.25
CA GLY A 224 -17.98 -10.86 -2.07
C GLY A 224 -18.66 -10.68 -0.71
N TRP A 225 -19.87 -10.12 -0.68
CA TRP A 225 -20.70 -10.05 0.53
C TRP A 225 -21.06 -11.45 1.08
N ASN A 226 -21.39 -12.38 0.19
CA ASN A 226 -21.74 -13.76 0.51
C ASN A 226 -20.48 -14.64 0.44
N ASN A 227 -19.87 -14.73 -0.74
CA ASN A 227 -18.74 -15.61 -1.05
C ASN A 227 -17.78 -14.94 -2.02
N TYR A 228 -16.49 -15.27 -1.90
CA TYR A 228 -15.50 -14.88 -2.90
C TYR A 228 -15.54 -15.85 -4.08
N ASN A 229 -15.25 -15.35 -5.29
CA ASN A 229 -15.04 -16.24 -6.41
C ASN A 229 -13.84 -17.18 -6.13
N SER A 230 -13.80 -18.31 -6.81
CA SER A 230 -12.86 -19.38 -6.47
C SER A 230 -11.39 -18.99 -6.68
N LEU A 231 -11.10 -18.10 -7.63
CA LEU A 231 -9.74 -17.61 -7.83
C LEU A 231 -9.29 -16.71 -6.66
N GLN A 232 -10.17 -15.81 -6.21
CA GLN A 232 -9.95 -15.00 -5.02
C GLN A 232 -9.80 -15.87 -3.77
N GLN A 233 -10.68 -16.86 -3.58
CA GLN A 233 -10.62 -17.78 -2.45
C GLN A 233 -9.27 -18.51 -2.39
N LEU A 234 -8.79 -19.06 -3.50
CA LEU A 234 -7.47 -19.71 -3.56
C LEU A 234 -6.33 -18.72 -3.30
N ALA A 235 -6.42 -17.50 -3.83
CA ALA A 235 -5.41 -16.46 -3.60
C ALA A 235 -5.35 -16.06 -2.11
N TYR A 236 -6.50 -15.92 -1.45
CA TYR A 236 -6.58 -15.61 -0.03
C TYR A 236 -6.11 -16.77 0.84
N PHE A 237 -6.51 -18.01 0.50
CA PHE A 237 -6.01 -19.21 1.16
C PHE A 237 -4.49 -19.27 1.12
N ALA A 238 -3.91 -19.14 -0.08
CA ALA A 238 -2.46 -19.18 -0.28
C ALA A 238 -1.76 -18.05 0.47
N THR A 239 -2.32 -16.83 0.46
CA THR A 239 -1.73 -15.68 1.14
C THR A 239 -1.72 -15.87 2.66
N VAL A 240 -2.86 -16.27 3.24
CA VAL A 240 -3.07 -16.35 4.69
C VAL A 240 -2.46 -17.61 5.30
N PHE A 241 -2.61 -18.76 4.65
CA PHE A 241 -2.24 -20.05 5.24
C PHE A 241 -0.95 -20.66 4.69
N ILE A 242 -0.36 -20.07 3.63
CA ILE A 242 0.90 -20.56 3.05
C ILE A 242 1.97 -19.46 3.10
N ALA A 243 1.79 -18.37 2.36
CA ALA A 243 2.79 -17.31 2.22
C ALA A 243 3.09 -16.64 3.57
N ALA A 244 2.07 -16.31 4.36
CA ALA A 244 2.24 -15.71 5.66
C ALA A 244 3.01 -16.60 6.65
N PRO A 245 2.62 -17.87 6.90
CA PRO A 245 3.40 -18.79 7.72
C PRO A 245 4.84 -18.98 7.21
N LEU A 246 5.05 -19.08 5.90
CA LEU A 246 6.40 -19.17 5.33
C LEU A 246 7.22 -17.91 5.61
N ALA A 247 6.62 -16.72 5.54
CA ALA A 247 7.28 -15.46 5.90
C ALA A 247 7.70 -15.45 7.38
N VAL A 248 6.83 -15.95 8.28
CA VAL A 248 7.12 -16.08 9.72
C VAL A 248 8.27 -17.05 9.96
N VAL A 249 8.23 -18.24 9.35
CA VAL A 249 9.27 -19.28 9.53
C VAL A 249 10.63 -18.78 9.02
N THR A 250 10.66 -18.20 7.83
CA THR A 250 11.89 -17.66 7.24
C THR A 250 12.41 -16.43 7.99
N GLY A 251 11.53 -15.54 8.44
CA GLY A 251 11.88 -14.39 9.27
C GLY A 251 12.43 -14.78 10.64
N PHE A 252 11.78 -15.74 11.32
CA PHE A 252 12.23 -16.27 12.60
C PHE A 252 13.63 -16.88 12.49
N ARG A 253 13.92 -17.62 11.41
CA ARG A 253 15.23 -18.21 11.15
C ARG A 253 16.35 -17.17 11.00
N MET A 254 16.04 -16.01 10.46
CA MET A 254 16.98 -14.89 10.30
C MET A 254 17.02 -13.97 11.53
N SER A 255 16.11 -14.15 12.48
CA SER A 255 16.01 -13.32 13.68
C SER A 255 17.09 -13.66 14.72
N GLY A 256 17.32 -12.73 15.66
CA GLY A 256 18.19 -12.96 16.80
C GLY A 256 17.64 -13.94 17.85
N LEU A 257 16.39 -14.42 17.67
CA LEU A 257 15.73 -15.38 18.56
C LEU A 257 16.06 -16.84 18.21
N TRP A 258 16.64 -17.10 17.03
CA TRP A 258 17.03 -18.44 16.64
C TRP A 258 18.05 -19.04 17.62
N PRO A 259 17.84 -20.27 18.13
CA PRO A 259 18.70 -20.87 19.14
C PRO A 259 20.11 -21.15 18.61
N LYS A 260 21.11 -20.45 19.17
CA LYS A 260 22.51 -20.55 18.73
C LYS A 260 23.17 -21.90 18.98
N ARG A 261 22.64 -22.70 19.91
CA ARG A 261 23.19 -24.01 20.31
C ARG A 261 22.49 -25.20 19.63
N ALA A 262 21.52 -24.95 18.75
CA ALA A 262 20.78 -26.00 18.06
C ALA A 262 21.44 -26.35 16.71
N GLU A 263 22.59 -27.03 16.77
CA GLU A 263 23.41 -27.33 15.57
C GLU A 263 22.66 -28.23 14.57
N ARG A 264 22.02 -29.31 15.03
CA ARG A 264 21.22 -30.21 14.17
C ARG A 264 20.09 -29.47 13.45
N LEU A 265 19.40 -28.58 14.16
CA LEU A 265 18.32 -27.77 13.58
C LEU A 265 18.85 -26.75 12.57
N SER A 266 20.00 -26.15 12.85
CA SER A 266 20.63 -25.16 11.96
C SER A 266 21.25 -25.79 10.71
N GLN A 267 21.67 -27.06 10.79
CA GLN A 267 22.09 -27.86 9.63
C GLN A 267 20.88 -28.27 8.77
N ALA A 268 19.79 -28.72 9.38
CA ALA A 268 18.57 -29.09 8.66
C ALA A 268 17.89 -27.90 7.98
N TYR A 269 17.98 -26.70 8.58
CA TYR A 269 17.46 -25.46 8.01
C TYR A 269 18.52 -24.35 7.99
N PRO A 270 19.34 -24.27 6.93
CA PRO A 270 20.37 -23.25 6.81
C PRO A 270 19.78 -21.84 6.57
N VAL A 271 20.51 -20.81 6.99
CA VAL A 271 20.04 -19.42 6.89
C VAL A 271 19.97 -18.92 5.44
N GLU A 272 20.78 -19.52 4.57
CA GLU A 272 20.85 -19.25 3.14
C GLU A 272 19.51 -19.58 2.47
N TRP A 273 18.90 -20.71 2.86
CA TRP A 273 17.56 -21.12 2.38
C TRP A 273 16.50 -20.13 2.86
N ALA A 274 16.54 -19.74 4.14
CA ALA A 274 15.63 -18.74 4.67
C ALA A 274 15.72 -17.42 3.90
N ARG A 275 16.94 -16.94 3.61
CA ARG A 275 17.15 -15.70 2.84
C ARG A 275 16.69 -15.84 1.39
N ALA A 276 17.00 -16.98 0.76
CA ALA A 276 16.62 -17.28 -0.61
C ALA A 276 15.09 -17.30 -0.79
N LEU A 277 14.35 -17.71 0.24
CA LEU A 277 12.89 -17.80 0.20
C LEU A 277 12.19 -16.52 0.70
N HIS A 278 12.69 -15.89 1.76
CA HIS A 278 12.04 -14.74 2.39
C HIS A 278 11.87 -13.55 1.45
N PHE A 279 12.90 -13.25 0.64
CA PHE A 279 12.83 -12.12 -0.29
C PHE A 279 11.80 -12.35 -1.42
N PRO A 280 11.78 -13.51 -2.11
CA PRO A 280 10.68 -13.86 -3.02
C PRO A 280 9.28 -13.81 -2.39
N ILE A 281 9.12 -14.25 -1.13
CA ILE A 281 7.82 -14.14 -0.43
C ILE A 281 7.39 -12.68 -0.28
N MET A 282 8.33 -11.77 0.06
CA MET A 282 8.04 -10.34 0.09
C MET A 282 7.60 -9.82 -1.29
N LEU A 283 8.27 -10.25 -2.36
CA LEU A 283 7.86 -9.89 -3.73
C LEU A 283 6.48 -10.44 -4.09
N TYR A 284 6.15 -11.66 -3.65
CA TYR A 284 4.80 -12.22 -3.78
C TYR A 284 3.76 -11.36 -3.08
N PHE A 285 4.00 -10.92 -1.83
CA PHE A 285 3.06 -10.01 -1.15
C PHE A 285 2.89 -8.69 -1.89
N VAL A 286 3.97 -8.11 -2.42
CA VAL A 286 3.89 -6.87 -3.22
C VAL A 286 3.03 -7.09 -4.47
N ALA A 287 3.27 -8.18 -5.21
CA ALA A 287 2.50 -8.51 -6.41
C ALA A 287 1.01 -8.77 -6.08
N PHE A 288 0.75 -9.53 -5.00
CA PHE A 288 -0.60 -9.77 -4.50
C PHE A 288 -1.30 -8.46 -4.14
N ILE A 289 -0.67 -7.56 -3.39
CA ILE A 289 -1.26 -6.26 -3.01
C ILE A 289 -1.60 -5.44 -4.25
N ILE A 290 -0.71 -5.38 -5.24
CA ILE A 290 -0.94 -4.63 -6.48
C ILE A 290 -2.15 -5.20 -7.22
N ALA A 291 -2.18 -6.52 -7.46
CA ALA A 291 -3.28 -7.18 -8.17
C ALA A 291 -4.59 -7.05 -7.40
N HIS A 292 -4.56 -7.30 -6.09
CA HIS A 292 -5.72 -7.21 -5.20
C HIS A 292 -6.33 -5.80 -5.21
N VAL A 293 -5.52 -4.76 -5.01
CA VAL A 293 -6.01 -3.37 -5.05
C VAL A 293 -6.53 -3.03 -6.44
N ALA A 294 -5.83 -3.43 -7.52
CA ALA A 294 -6.32 -3.18 -8.87
C ALA A 294 -7.71 -3.79 -9.10
N LEU A 295 -7.93 -5.05 -8.70
CA LEU A 295 -9.23 -5.70 -8.81
C LEU A 295 -10.31 -4.99 -7.99
N VAL A 296 -10.02 -4.61 -6.74
CA VAL A 296 -10.95 -3.81 -5.91
C VAL A 296 -11.42 -2.55 -6.65
N MET A 297 -10.51 -1.85 -7.34
CA MET A 297 -10.83 -0.63 -8.08
C MET A 297 -11.63 -0.91 -9.36
N LEU A 298 -11.39 -2.04 -10.02
CA LEU A 298 -11.93 -2.37 -11.33
C LEU A 298 -13.26 -3.15 -11.28
N THR A 299 -13.56 -3.87 -10.19
CA THR A 299 -14.70 -4.81 -10.10
C THR A 299 -15.80 -4.35 -9.14
N GLY A 300 -16.07 -3.03 -9.09
CA GLY A 300 -17.13 -2.47 -8.23
C GLY A 300 -16.60 -1.63 -7.07
N PHE A 301 -15.66 -0.72 -7.36
CA PHE A 301 -14.96 0.17 -6.43
C PHE A 301 -15.73 0.56 -5.16
N LEU A 302 -16.88 1.25 -5.27
CA LEU A 302 -17.62 1.74 -4.12
C LEU A 302 -18.21 0.61 -3.26
N ARG A 303 -18.75 -0.44 -3.90
CA ARG A 303 -19.31 -1.60 -3.18
C ARG A 303 -18.20 -2.36 -2.45
N ASN A 304 -17.09 -2.63 -3.13
CA ASN A 304 -15.92 -3.29 -2.54
C ASN A 304 -15.35 -2.50 -1.36
N LEU A 305 -15.24 -1.17 -1.48
CA LEU A 305 -14.82 -0.33 -0.36
C LEU A 305 -15.82 -0.36 0.80
N ASN A 306 -17.12 -0.42 0.54
CA ASN A 306 -18.11 -0.55 1.59
C ASN A 306 -18.05 -1.90 2.31
N HIS A 307 -17.80 -3.00 1.59
CA HIS A 307 -17.55 -4.30 2.21
C HIS A 307 -16.35 -4.25 3.18
N MET A 308 -15.23 -3.66 2.75
CA MET A 308 -13.97 -3.66 3.52
C MET A 308 -13.84 -2.56 4.57
N TYR A 309 -14.49 -1.41 4.41
CA TYR A 309 -14.30 -0.25 5.29
C TYR A 309 -15.58 0.25 5.98
N ALA A 310 -16.76 -0.21 5.55
CA ALA A 310 -18.03 0.21 6.16
C ALA A 310 -18.94 -0.96 6.58
N SER A 311 -18.53 -2.21 6.38
CA SER A 311 -19.30 -3.39 6.79
C SER A 311 -20.74 -3.39 6.23
N GLN A 312 -20.93 -2.93 5.00
CA GLN A 312 -22.26 -2.82 4.38
C GLN A 312 -22.25 -3.25 2.91
N ASP A 313 -23.32 -3.90 2.45
CA ASP A 313 -23.52 -4.20 1.02
C ASP A 313 -24.32 -3.09 0.34
N ALA A 314 -23.64 -1.97 0.08
CA ALA A 314 -24.26 -0.82 -0.56
C ALA A 314 -23.28 -0.10 -1.49
N VAL A 315 -23.82 0.63 -2.46
CA VAL A 315 -23.05 1.51 -3.34
C VAL A 315 -23.14 2.94 -2.81
N THR A 316 -22.35 3.23 -1.78
CA THR A 316 -22.30 4.56 -1.13
C THR A 316 -20.86 5.03 -0.94
N TRP A 317 -20.69 6.29 -0.51
CA TRP A 317 -19.38 6.90 -0.27
C TRP A 317 -18.80 6.65 1.13
N THR A 318 -19.51 5.97 2.02
CA THR A 318 -19.07 5.77 3.41
C THR A 318 -17.74 5.04 3.48
N GLY A 319 -17.65 3.85 2.86
CA GLY A 319 -16.41 3.07 2.82
C GLY A 319 -15.27 3.80 2.14
N PHE A 320 -15.56 4.64 1.14
CA PHE A 320 -14.56 5.49 0.49
C PHE A 320 -13.92 6.48 1.47
N TRP A 321 -14.70 7.22 2.24
CA TRP A 321 -14.14 8.19 3.18
C TRP A 321 -13.38 7.52 4.33
N VAL A 322 -13.85 6.35 4.80
CA VAL A 322 -13.11 5.55 5.79
C VAL A 322 -11.80 5.01 5.20
N PHE A 323 -11.79 4.60 3.93
CA PHE A 323 -10.56 4.24 3.20
C PHE A 323 -9.59 5.43 3.11
N VAL A 324 -10.06 6.62 2.75
CA VAL A 324 -9.23 7.84 2.71
C VAL A 324 -8.62 8.14 4.08
N ALA A 325 -9.42 8.08 5.16
CA ALA A 325 -8.92 8.24 6.51
C ALA A 325 -7.85 7.19 6.87
N SER A 326 -8.06 5.93 6.46
CA SER A 326 -7.10 4.84 6.62
C SER A 326 -5.79 5.10 5.87
N MET A 327 -5.86 5.65 4.66
CA MET A 327 -4.67 6.08 3.90
C MET A 327 -3.90 7.21 4.59
N VAL A 328 -4.61 8.17 5.21
CA VAL A 328 -3.97 9.23 6.01
C VAL A 328 -3.25 8.64 7.22
N VAL A 329 -3.87 7.71 7.95
CA VAL A 329 -3.24 7.03 9.10
C VAL A 329 -2.00 6.24 8.65
N LEU A 330 -2.10 5.51 7.54
CA LEU A 330 -0.95 4.82 6.95
C LEU A 330 0.17 5.79 6.58
N ALA A 331 -0.16 6.91 5.94
CA ALA A 331 0.82 7.93 5.59
C ALA A 331 1.51 8.51 6.83
N ILE A 332 0.75 8.81 7.90
CA ILE A 332 1.31 9.27 9.19
C ILE A 332 2.26 8.22 9.76
N GLY A 333 1.86 6.95 9.83
CA GLY A 333 2.71 5.85 10.31
C GLY A 333 3.98 5.70 9.46
N TRP A 334 3.86 5.84 8.14
CA TRP A 334 4.99 5.85 7.22
C TRP A 334 5.93 7.03 7.49
N PHE A 335 5.43 8.25 7.67
CA PHE A 335 6.26 9.39 8.02
C PHE A 335 6.91 9.24 9.41
N ALA A 336 6.18 8.68 10.37
CA ALA A 336 6.64 8.39 11.72
C ALA A 336 7.71 7.28 11.78
N ALA A 337 7.83 6.42 10.78
CA ALA A 337 8.87 5.39 10.69
C ALA A 337 10.28 5.95 10.35
N ARG A 338 10.65 7.08 10.96
CA ARG A 338 11.96 7.74 10.86
C ARG A 338 12.75 7.55 12.16
N PRO A 339 14.10 7.48 12.11
CA PRO A 339 14.93 7.26 13.29
C PRO A 339 14.66 8.22 14.46
N LEU A 340 14.34 9.49 14.18
CA LEU A 340 14.04 10.51 15.21
C LEU A 340 12.82 10.15 16.08
N VAL A 341 11.82 9.48 15.51
CA VAL A 341 10.61 9.04 16.23
C VAL A 341 10.81 7.64 16.79
N LEU A 342 11.47 6.75 16.05
CA LEU A 342 11.68 5.36 16.46
C LEU A 342 12.66 5.21 17.63
N ALA A 343 13.69 6.06 17.71
CA ALA A 343 14.71 5.94 18.75
C ALA A 343 14.16 6.11 20.18
N PRO A 344 13.33 7.12 20.51
CA PRO A 344 12.67 7.21 21.81
C PRO A 344 11.83 5.97 22.17
N ILE A 345 11.06 5.44 21.22
CA ILE A 345 10.23 4.24 21.43
C ILE A 345 11.13 3.03 21.72
N ALA A 346 12.20 2.85 20.93
CA ALA A 346 13.14 1.75 21.11
C ALA A 346 13.86 1.79 22.47
N LYS A 347 14.09 2.97 23.06
CA LYS A 347 14.68 3.13 24.41
C LYS A 347 13.80 2.55 25.52
N VAL A 348 12.48 2.43 25.31
CA VAL A 348 11.58 1.77 26.27
C VAL A 348 11.94 0.28 26.41
N PHE A 349 12.45 -0.34 25.35
CA PHE A 349 12.73 -1.78 25.29
C PHE A 349 14.22 -2.12 25.44
N GLY A 350 15.12 -1.13 25.43
CA GLY A 350 16.56 -1.35 25.39
C GLY A 350 17.36 -0.05 25.44
N THR A 351 18.63 -0.11 25.05
CA THR A 351 19.48 1.07 24.90
C THR A 351 19.68 1.41 23.43
N VAL A 352 19.59 2.69 23.09
CA VAL A 352 19.83 3.20 21.73
C VAL A 352 21.11 4.01 21.73
N SER A 353 22.03 3.67 20.82
CA SER A 353 23.31 4.37 20.67
C SER A 353 23.51 4.83 19.22
N GLY A 354 24.16 5.98 19.05
CA GLY A 354 24.74 6.37 17.77
C GLY A 354 25.96 5.50 17.42
N ARG A 355 26.41 5.63 16.18
CA ARG A 355 27.74 5.16 15.76
C ARG A 355 28.83 6.00 16.42
#